data_AF-A0AAV9ZQU9-F1
#
_entry.id   AF-A0AAV9ZQU9-F1
#
_cell.length_a   1.000
_cell.length_b   1.000
_cell.length_c   1.000
_cell.angle_alpha   90.00
_cell.angle_beta   90.00
_cell.angle_gamma   90.00
#
_symmetry.space_group_name_H-M   'P 1'
#
loop_
_entity.id
_entity.type
_entity.pdbx_description
1 polymer ?
#
loop_
_entity_poly.entity_id
_entity_poly.type
_entity_poly.pdbx_seq_one_letter_code
_entity_poly.pdbx_strand_id
1 'polypeptide(L)'
;ATFLILLASPIFAASSSISSNILPACPSTEDSIYDYIVVGAGAGGGPVAARLAENGFSVLLVETGEDESGNVNTTSLFAAFSAMDDPKIDLDYRIKEYPANFPVQRNDQWYPRSAGIGGCTLHNAGENSIAGMRQQFDTISHTFNDPSWSRDNMQKYWALIENNLYLDPTAPNPDHGFNGWLNSSRASAVNFSSTDPKWSALGSSIIAASGTPLIEDQNSHLPLPKSGHVLELLTGD
;
A
#
# COMPACT_ATOMS: atom_id res chain seq x y z
N ALA A 1 30.05 5.56 21.80
CA ALA A 1 31.18 4.62 21.95
C ALA A 1 30.81 3.32 21.24
N THR A 2 31.67 2.91 20.31
CA THR A 2 31.83 1.56 19.72
C THR A 2 30.65 0.91 18.98
N PHE A 3 30.88 0.73 17.68
CA PHE A 3 30.19 -0.08 16.67
C PHE A 3 30.07 -1.57 17.05
N LEU A 4 29.06 -2.26 16.51
CA LEU A 4 29.22 -3.64 16.02
C LEU A 4 28.32 -3.91 14.81
N ILE A 5 28.96 -4.09 13.65
CA ILE A 5 28.40 -4.74 12.46
C ILE A 5 28.57 -6.25 12.67
N LEU A 6 27.50 -7.04 12.45
CA LEU A 6 27.63 -8.46 12.14
C LEU A 6 26.72 -8.80 10.95
N LEU A 7 27.35 -9.11 9.82
CA LEU A 7 26.74 -9.82 8.70
C LEU A 7 26.83 -11.33 8.94
N ALA A 8 25.89 -12.04 8.31
CA ALA A 8 25.76 -13.49 8.11
C ALA A 8 24.99 -14.30 9.18
N SER A 9 23.77 -14.67 8.79
CA SER A 9 22.97 -15.80 9.30
C SER A 9 23.79 -17.09 9.40
N PRO A 10 23.47 -17.96 10.36
CA PRO A 10 22.45 -18.96 10.08
C PRO A 10 21.32 -18.92 11.12
N ILE A 11 20.16 -19.37 10.66
CA ILE A 11 18.88 -19.46 11.35
C ILE A 11 19.07 -20.06 12.75
N PHE A 12 19.15 -19.18 13.76
CA PHE A 12 18.71 -19.51 15.10
C PHE A 12 17.24 -19.12 15.14
N ALA A 13 16.36 -20.11 15.27
CA ALA A 13 15.01 -19.88 15.75
C ALA A 13 15.12 -19.35 17.18
N ALA A 14 15.33 -18.05 17.32
CA ALA A 14 15.00 -17.36 18.54
C ALA A 14 13.50 -17.59 18.72
N SER A 15 13.14 -18.36 19.73
CA SER A 15 11.79 -18.30 20.28
C SER A 15 11.64 -16.89 20.84
N SER A 16 11.26 -15.95 19.99
CA SER A 16 10.57 -14.76 20.43
C SER A 16 9.34 -15.31 21.14
N SER A 17 9.40 -15.30 22.47
CA SER A 17 8.19 -15.26 23.26
C SER A 17 7.45 -14.03 22.76
N ILE A 18 6.47 -14.24 21.88
CA ILE A 18 5.44 -13.25 21.64
C ILE A 18 4.80 -13.12 23.01
N SER A 19 5.24 -12.14 23.79
CA SER A 19 4.41 -11.64 24.86
C SER A 19 3.16 -11.19 24.15
N SER A 20 2.11 -12.02 24.21
CA SER A 20 0.76 -11.57 24.03
C SER A 20 0.54 -10.54 25.13
N ASN A 21 0.98 -9.31 24.87
CA ASN A 21 0.45 -8.16 25.54
C ASN A 21 -1.02 -8.17 25.14
N ILE A 22 -1.82 -8.92 25.90
CA ILE A 22 -3.27 -8.85 25.86
C ILE A 22 -3.52 -7.37 26.06
N LEU A 23 -3.96 -6.71 24.98
CA LEU A 23 -4.35 -5.32 25.06
C LEU A 23 -5.38 -5.24 26.21
N PRO A 24 -5.24 -4.27 27.12
CA PRO A 24 -6.20 -4.12 28.20
C PRO A 24 -7.60 -4.11 27.58
N ALA A 25 -8.53 -4.83 28.20
CA ALA A 25 -9.92 -4.86 27.75
C ALA A 25 -10.39 -3.42 27.52
N CYS A 26 -11.02 -3.16 26.36
CA CYS A 26 -11.48 -1.82 26.04
C CYS A 26 -12.36 -1.31 27.20
N PRO A 27 -12.05 -0.13 27.76
CA PRO A 27 -12.93 0.47 28.76
C PRO A 27 -14.33 0.65 28.16
N SER A 28 -15.37 0.58 29.00
CA SER A 28 -16.75 0.80 28.54
C SER A 28 -16.86 2.11 27.76
N THR A 29 -17.43 2.05 26.57
CA THR A 29 -17.63 3.20 25.69
C THR A 29 -18.99 3.86 25.87
N GLU A 30 -19.89 3.30 26.70
CA GLU A 30 -21.31 3.74 26.79
C GLU A 30 -21.49 5.22 27.14
N ASP A 31 -20.61 5.79 27.98
CA ASP A 31 -20.65 7.21 28.40
C ASP A 31 -19.35 7.97 28.08
N SER A 32 -18.47 7.39 27.26
CA SER A 32 -17.17 8.00 26.95
C SER A 32 -17.31 9.11 25.91
N ILE A 33 -16.66 10.25 26.18
CA ILE A 33 -16.56 11.38 25.24
C ILE A 33 -15.19 11.34 24.56
N TYR A 34 -15.20 11.44 23.23
CA TYR A 34 -13.99 11.52 22.40
C TYR A 34 -14.01 12.79 21.58
N ASP A 35 -12.83 13.36 21.31
CA ASP A 35 -12.67 14.49 20.39
C ASP A 35 -13.02 14.06 18.96
N TYR A 36 -12.66 12.82 18.58
CA TYR A 36 -12.94 12.26 17.27
C TYR A 36 -13.43 10.82 17.35
N ILE A 37 -14.37 10.49 16.47
CA ILE A 37 -14.77 9.10 16.16
C ILE A 37 -14.37 8.84 14.71
N VAL A 38 -13.50 7.86 14.49
CA VAL A 38 -13.07 7.40 13.16
C VAL A 38 -13.76 6.08 12.88
N VAL A 39 -14.52 6.03 11.77
CA VAL A 39 -15.27 4.85 11.37
C VAL A 39 -14.54 4.16 10.21
N GLY A 40 -14.08 2.94 10.45
CA GLY A 40 -13.29 2.11 9.55
C GLY A 40 -11.78 2.25 9.78
N ALA A 41 -11.10 1.15 10.09
CA ALA A 41 -9.65 1.07 10.28
C ALA A 41 -8.90 0.71 8.99
N GLY A 42 -9.45 1.10 7.83
CA GLY A 42 -8.84 0.89 6.52
C GLY A 42 -7.65 1.81 6.22
N ALA A 43 -7.18 1.78 4.97
CA ALA A 43 -6.05 2.57 4.47
C ALA A 43 -6.08 4.08 4.80
N GLY A 44 -7.27 4.68 4.91
CA GLY A 44 -7.44 6.07 5.31
C GLY A 44 -7.66 6.27 6.81
N GLY A 45 -8.56 5.48 7.41
CA GLY A 45 -9.00 5.71 8.79
C GLY A 45 -7.96 5.36 9.84
N GLY A 46 -7.18 4.28 9.65
CA GLY A 46 -6.09 3.91 10.56
C GLY A 46 -5.06 5.04 10.71
N PRO A 47 -4.44 5.53 9.61
CA PRO A 47 -3.50 6.65 9.66
C PRO A 47 -4.08 7.94 10.23
N VAL A 48 -5.35 8.26 9.93
CA VAL A 48 -6.02 9.44 10.50
C VAL A 48 -6.16 9.31 12.02
N ALA A 49 -6.66 8.16 12.51
CA ALA A 49 -6.82 7.92 13.93
C ALA A 49 -5.49 7.98 14.68
N ALA A 50 -4.43 7.36 14.13
CA ALA A 50 -3.09 7.40 14.70
C ALA A 50 -2.57 8.85 14.77
N ARG A 51 -2.68 9.62 13.69
CA ARG A 51 -2.18 10.99 13.66
C ARG A 51 -2.94 11.91 14.63
N LEU A 52 -4.26 11.75 14.75
CA LEU A 52 -5.05 12.49 15.73
C LEU A 52 -4.61 12.17 17.17
N ALA A 53 -4.44 10.88 17.49
CA ALA A 53 -3.98 10.45 18.81
C ALA A 53 -2.56 10.96 19.14
N GLU A 54 -1.62 10.91 18.18
CA GLU A 54 -0.27 11.47 18.31
C GLU A 54 -0.27 12.99 18.61
N ASN A 55 -1.31 13.70 18.16
CA ASN A 55 -1.49 15.14 18.42
C ASN A 55 -2.27 15.42 19.72
N GLY A 56 -2.49 14.40 20.55
CA GLY A 56 -3.06 14.54 21.89
C GLY A 56 -4.59 14.52 21.94
N PHE A 57 -5.27 14.20 20.84
CA PHE A 57 -6.72 14.05 20.83
C PHE A 57 -7.14 12.67 21.35
N SER A 58 -8.27 12.62 22.04
CA SER A 58 -8.96 11.37 22.36
C SER A 58 -9.73 10.86 21.13
N VAL A 59 -9.44 9.62 20.71
CA VAL A 59 -9.97 9.05 19.47
C VAL A 59 -10.60 7.69 19.73
N LEU A 60 -11.84 7.51 19.28
CA LEU A 60 -12.47 6.21 19.15
C LEU A 60 -12.35 5.74 17.70
N LEU A 61 -11.61 4.65 17.47
CA LEU A 61 -11.56 3.97 16.18
C LEU A 61 -12.51 2.78 16.20
N VAL A 62 -13.45 2.73 15.26
CA VAL A 62 -14.44 1.65 15.13
C VAL A 62 -14.20 0.89 13.84
N GLU A 63 -14.04 -0.42 13.92
CA GLU A 63 -13.85 -1.31 12.78
C GLU A 63 -14.82 -2.50 12.89
N THR A 64 -15.32 -2.99 11.76
CA THR A 64 -16.29 -4.09 11.74
C THR A 64 -15.61 -5.46 11.70
N GLY A 65 -14.36 -5.55 11.24
CA GLY A 65 -13.57 -6.78 11.25
C GLY A 65 -12.59 -6.89 12.41
N GLU A 66 -11.78 -7.95 12.38
CA GLU A 66 -10.84 -8.30 13.44
C GLU A 66 -9.40 -7.82 13.16
N ASP A 67 -8.49 -8.10 14.10
CA ASP A 67 -7.05 -7.99 13.88
C ASP A 67 -6.54 -9.23 13.15
N GLU A 68 -6.11 -9.02 11.91
CA GLU A 68 -5.66 -10.08 11.00
C GLU A 68 -4.14 -10.22 10.96
N SER A 69 -3.40 -9.66 11.92
CA SER A 69 -1.94 -9.77 12.02
C SER A 69 -1.45 -11.22 12.19
N GLY A 70 -2.31 -12.12 12.66
CA GLY A 70 -2.06 -13.57 12.72
C GLY A 70 -2.47 -14.36 11.47
N ASN A 71 -3.10 -13.71 10.48
CA ASN A 71 -3.58 -14.36 9.27
C ASN A 71 -2.48 -14.40 8.20
N VAL A 72 -2.06 -15.61 7.81
CA VAL A 72 -1.00 -15.81 6.81
C VAL A 72 -1.42 -15.37 5.41
N ASN A 73 -2.72 -15.32 5.11
CA ASN A 73 -3.22 -14.86 3.82
C ASN A 73 -2.95 -13.35 3.64
N THR A 74 -3.09 -12.56 4.71
CA THR A 74 -2.98 -11.10 4.68
C THR A 74 -1.54 -10.59 4.89
N THR A 75 -0.71 -11.37 5.57
CA THR A 75 0.67 -11.01 5.92
C THR A 75 1.71 -11.48 4.91
N SER A 76 1.32 -12.33 3.95
CA SER A 76 2.20 -12.84 2.90
C SER A 76 1.75 -12.36 1.53
N LEU A 77 2.62 -11.61 0.83
CA LEU A 77 2.37 -11.17 -0.55
C LEU A 77 2.10 -12.36 -1.50
N PHE A 78 2.69 -13.54 -1.22
CA PHE A 78 2.46 -14.76 -2.01
C PHE A 78 1.05 -15.34 -1.86
N ALA A 79 0.33 -14.94 -0.81
CA ALA A 79 -1.03 -15.35 -0.54
C ALA A 79 -2.06 -14.25 -0.88
N ALA A 80 -1.66 -13.18 -1.58
CA ALA A 80 -2.54 -12.05 -1.89
C ALA A 80 -3.85 -12.48 -2.59
N PHE A 81 -3.79 -13.44 -3.52
CA PHE A 81 -5.00 -14.00 -4.13
C PHE A 81 -5.87 -14.80 -3.15
N SER A 82 -5.25 -15.54 -2.22
CA SER A 82 -5.98 -16.24 -1.17
C SER A 82 -6.67 -15.27 -0.21
N ALA A 83 -6.06 -14.10 0.06
CA ALA A 83 -6.67 -13.06 0.87
C ALA A 83 -7.92 -12.45 0.22
N MET A 84 -7.99 -12.39 -1.12
CA MET A 84 -9.16 -11.86 -1.82
C MET A 84 -10.42 -12.69 -1.60
N ASP A 85 -10.27 -14.01 -1.47
CA ASP A 85 -11.37 -14.97 -1.27
C ASP A 85 -11.43 -15.50 0.18
N ASP A 86 -10.73 -14.86 1.13
CA ASP A 86 -10.70 -15.31 2.52
C ASP A 86 -12.01 -14.92 3.24
N PRO A 87 -12.84 -15.90 3.63
CA PRO A 87 -14.16 -15.64 4.22
C PRO A 87 -14.07 -14.97 5.60
N LYS A 88 -12.90 -14.90 6.23
CA LYS A 88 -12.73 -14.19 7.51
C LYS A 88 -12.74 -12.67 7.34
N ILE A 89 -12.25 -12.20 6.19
CA ILE A 89 -12.12 -10.78 5.92
C ILE A 89 -13.05 -10.31 4.82
N ASP A 90 -13.63 -11.20 4.01
CA ASP A 90 -14.50 -10.81 2.88
C ASP A 90 -15.83 -10.19 3.33
N LEU A 91 -16.14 -9.01 2.74
CA LEU A 91 -17.44 -8.35 2.87
C LEU A 91 -18.47 -8.80 1.80
N ASP A 92 -18.03 -9.56 0.79
CA ASP A 92 -18.81 -10.12 -0.34
C ASP A 92 -19.76 -9.10 -0.99
N TYR A 93 -19.24 -7.90 -1.28
CA TYR A 93 -20.02 -6.90 -1.98
C TYR A 93 -20.26 -7.30 -3.44
N ARG A 94 -21.52 -7.17 -3.85
CA ARG A 94 -21.99 -7.43 -5.22
C ARG A 94 -22.62 -6.18 -5.81
N ILE A 95 -22.15 -5.75 -6.97
CA ILE A 95 -22.74 -4.65 -7.72
C ILE A 95 -24.01 -5.16 -8.41
N LYS A 96 -25.15 -4.60 -8.05
CA LYS A 96 -26.47 -4.97 -8.57
C LYS A 96 -27.12 -3.88 -9.43
N GLU A 97 -26.59 -2.66 -9.37
CA GLU A 97 -27.17 -1.50 -10.03
C GLU A 97 -26.14 -0.81 -10.90
N TYR A 98 -26.53 -0.56 -12.14
CA TYR A 98 -25.79 0.25 -13.09
C TYR A 98 -26.70 1.37 -13.60
N PRO A 99 -26.15 2.55 -13.94
CA PRO A 99 -26.91 3.58 -14.63
C PRO A 99 -27.60 3.03 -15.88
N ALA A 100 -28.80 3.53 -16.20
CA ALA A 100 -29.65 3.01 -17.27
C ALA A 100 -28.96 2.91 -18.65
N ASN A 101 -27.92 3.72 -18.90
CA ASN A 101 -27.16 3.76 -20.15
C ASN A 101 -25.69 3.32 -19.99
N PHE A 102 -25.35 2.62 -18.90
CA PHE A 102 -23.98 2.13 -18.73
C PHE A 102 -23.66 1.06 -19.78
N PRO A 103 -22.52 1.14 -20.48
CA PRO A 103 -22.22 0.29 -21.65
C PRO A 103 -22.06 -1.19 -21.32
N VAL A 104 -21.94 -1.52 -20.03
CA VAL A 104 -21.83 -2.89 -19.52
C VAL A 104 -22.86 -3.06 -18.41
N GLN A 105 -23.75 -4.02 -18.56
CA GLN A 105 -24.71 -4.42 -17.52
C GLN A 105 -24.27 -5.79 -17.02
N ARG A 106 -23.62 -5.85 -15.85
CA ARG A 106 -23.20 -7.11 -15.23
C ARG A 106 -23.90 -7.29 -13.91
N ASN A 107 -25.02 -7.98 -13.94
CA ASN A 107 -25.74 -8.33 -12.71
C ASN A 107 -24.84 -9.20 -11.83
N ASP A 108 -24.75 -8.83 -10.55
CA ASP A 108 -24.01 -9.57 -9.52
C ASP A 108 -22.49 -9.61 -9.71
N GLN A 109 -21.91 -8.54 -10.24
CA GLN A 109 -20.45 -8.44 -10.34
C GLN A 109 -19.84 -8.31 -8.94
N TRP A 110 -18.94 -9.25 -8.62
CA TRP A 110 -18.17 -9.23 -7.39
C TRP A 110 -17.25 -8.01 -7.32
N TYR A 111 -17.30 -7.32 -6.18
CA TYR A 111 -16.51 -6.15 -5.84
C TYR A 111 -15.79 -6.41 -4.51
N PRO A 112 -14.59 -7.01 -4.54
CA PRO A 112 -13.91 -7.47 -3.34
C PRO A 112 -13.59 -6.31 -2.41
N ARG A 113 -14.02 -6.43 -1.15
CA ARG A 113 -13.72 -5.50 -0.06
C ARG A 113 -13.48 -6.32 1.19
N SER A 114 -12.53 -5.90 2.02
CA SER A 114 -12.26 -6.56 3.28
C SER A 114 -12.67 -5.75 4.49
N ALA A 115 -13.03 -6.47 5.55
CA ALA A 115 -13.21 -6.01 6.91
C ALA A 115 -12.01 -6.43 7.76
N GLY A 116 -11.56 -5.55 8.65
CA GLY A 116 -10.43 -5.81 9.54
C GLY A 116 -9.51 -4.61 9.67
N ILE A 117 -8.60 -4.67 10.65
CA ILE A 117 -7.59 -3.62 10.85
C ILE A 117 -6.66 -3.60 9.63
N GLY A 118 -6.66 -2.48 8.89
CA GLY A 118 -6.02 -2.32 7.58
C GLY A 118 -7.03 -2.25 6.42
N GLY A 119 -8.23 -2.82 6.59
CA GLY A 119 -9.25 -2.89 5.54
C GLY A 119 -8.66 -3.47 4.26
N CYS A 120 -8.92 -2.85 3.11
CA CYS A 120 -8.47 -3.38 1.81
C CYS A 120 -6.94 -3.48 1.65
N THR A 121 -6.14 -2.93 2.57
CA THR A 121 -4.68 -3.21 2.55
C THR A 121 -4.36 -4.67 2.85
N LEU A 122 -5.27 -5.41 3.49
CA LEU A 122 -5.12 -6.83 3.82
C LEU A 122 -5.15 -7.77 2.60
N HIS A 123 -5.71 -7.33 1.48
CA HIS A 123 -5.85 -8.15 0.26
C HIS A 123 -5.51 -7.36 -1.02
N ASN A 124 -4.73 -6.28 -0.90
CA ASN A 124 -4.27 -5.51 -2.05
C ASN A 124 -3.13 -6.24 -2.78
N ALA A 125 -2.71 -5.70 -3.93
CA ALA A 125 -1.61 -6.26 -4.71
C ALA A 125 -0.21 -5.87 -4.20
N GLY A 126 -0.11 -5.13 -3.08
CA GLY A 126 1.16 -4.61 -2.57
C GLY A 126 1.82 -3.54 -3.45
N GLU A 127 1.14 -3.02 -4.46
CA GLU A 127 1.66 -1.99 -5.37
C GLU A 127 1.44 -0.59 -4.79
N ASN A 128 2.50 0.20 -4.71
CA ASN A 128 2.47 1.59 -4.27
C ASN A 128 3.02 2.49 -5.38
N SER A 129 2.14 3.20 -6.10
CA SER A 129 2.53 4.13 -7.16
C SER A 129 1.89 5.51 -6.97
N ILE A 130 2.69 6.49 -6.56
CA ILE A 130 2.29 7.90 -6.48
C ILE A 130 2.60 8.61 -7.81
N ALA A 131 3.70 8.28 -8.50
CA ALA A 131 3.96 8.94 -9.77
C ALA A 131 2.98 8.52 -10.87
N GLY A 132 2.44 7.30 -10.81
CA GLY A 132 1.35 6.88 -11.72
C GLY A 132 0.10 7.75 -11.60
N MET A 133 -0.12 8.40 -10.45
CA MET A 133 -1.30 9.23 -10.17
C MET A 133 -1.07 10.74 -10.39
N ARG A 134 0.09 11.16 -10.93
CA ARG A 134 0.43 12.59 -11.08
C ARG A 134 -0.64 13.41 -11.81
N GLN A 135 -1.05 12.94 -12.98
CA GLN A 135 -2.06 13.64 -13.78
C GLN A 135 -3.39 13.72 -13.04
N GLN A 136 -3.72 12.72 -12.22
CA GLN A 136 -4.96 12.68 -11.45
C GLN A 136 -4.91 13.71 -10.31
N PHE A 137 -3.80 13.80 -9.57
CA PHE A 137 -3.62 14.83 -8.54
C PHE A 137 -3.71 16.25 -9.10
N ASP A 138 -3.00 16.52 -10.21
CA ASP A 138 -3.09 17.84 -10.85
C ASP A 138 -4.50 18.09 -11.44
N THR A 139 -5.20 17.06 -11.92
CA THR A 139 -6.59 17.18 -12.36
C THR A 139 -7.51 17.54 -11.20
N ILE A 140 -7.36 16.90 -10.03
CA ILE A 140 -8.13 17.22 -8.81
C ILE A 140 -7.85 18.66 -8.39
N SER A 141 -6.57 19.02 -8.29
CA SER A 141 -6.11 20.38 -7.95
C SER A 141 -6.76 21.44 -8.84
N HIS A 142 -6.74 21.25 -10.16
CA HIS A 142 -7.35 22.19 -11.10
C HIS A 142 -8.88 22.17 -11.04
N THR A 143 -9.51 21.00 -10.94
CA THR A 143 -10.98 20.85 -10.96
C THR A 143 -11.61 21.54 -9.76
N PHE A 144 -11.00 21.41 -8.58
CA PHE A 144 -11.50 22.00 -7.34
C PHE A 144 -10.82 23.34 -6.99
N ASN A 145 -9.90 23.82 -7.84
CA ASN A 145 -9.08 25.00 -7.58
C ASN A 145 -8.41 24.96 -6.19
N ASP A 146 -7.87 23.79 -5.83
CA ASP A 146 -7.22 23.53 -4.56
C ASP A 146 -5.78 23.03 -4.77
N PRO A 147 -4.77 23.91 -4.66
CA PRO A 147 -3.38 23.56 -4.91
C PRO A 147 -2.82 22.58 -3.87
N SER A 148 -3.51 22.36 -2.74
CA SER A 148 -3.08 21.36 -1.76
C SER A 148 -3.14 19.94 -2.33
N TRP A 149 -3.95 19.69 -3.36
CA TRP A 149 -4.01 18.42 -4.07
C TRP A 149 -3.03 18.31 -5.24
N SER A 150 -2.21 19.33 -5.49
CA SER A 150 -1.19 19.25 -6.55
C SER A 150 -0.24 18.09 -6.30
N ARG A 151 0.25 17.52 -7.41
CA ARG A 151 1.22 16.43 -7.38
C ARG A 151 2.41 16.71 -6.47
N ASP A 152 2.99 17.90 -6.55
CA ASP A 152 4.16 18.29 -5.77
C ASP A 152 3.85 18.37 -4.28
N ASN A 153 2.60 18.69 -3.91
CA ASN A 153 2.20 18.67 -2.51
C ASN A 153 1.95 17.24 -2.02
N MET A 154 1.31 16.39 -2.82
CA MET A 154 1.08 14.98 -2.50
C MET A 154 2.38 14.18 -2.36
N GLN A 155 3.40 14.49 -3.16
CA GLN A 155 4.73 13.87 -3.04
C GLN A 155 5.36 14.08 -1.66
N LYS A 156 5.13 15.23 -1.03
CA LYS A 156 5.64 15.50 0.33
C LYS A 156 5.00 14.58 1.36
N TYR A 157 3.71 14.31 1.23
CA TYR A 157 3.02 13.36 2.13
C TYR A 157 3.51 11.93 1.91
N TRP A 158 3.78 11.55 0.66
CA TRP A 158 4.40 10.25 0.36
C TRP A 158 5.75 10.10 1.08
N ALA A 159 6.65 11.08 0.90
CA ALA A 159 7.95 11.06 1.57
C ALA A 159 7.87 11.10 3.11
N LEU A 160 6.76 11.58 3.70
CA LEU A 160 6.55 11.50 5.15
C LEU A 160 6.09 10.12 5.62
N ILE A 161 5.36 9.39 4.79
CA ILE A 161 4.78 8.08 5.12
C ILE A 161 5.77 6.95 4.83
N GLU A 162 6.59 7.12 3.80
CA GLU A 162 7.49 6.09 3.29
C GLU A 162 8.72 5.86 4.20
N ASN A 163 9.03 4.58 4.40
CA ASN A 163 10.35 4.08 4.75
C ASN A 163 10.89 3.27 3.58
N ASN A 164 11.65 3.92 2.71
CA ASN A 164 12.19 3.35 1.49
C ASN A 164 13.37 2.43 1.81
N LEU A 165 13.28 1.18 1.37
CA LEU A 165 14.26 0.13 1.62
C LEU A 165 15.09 -0.24 0.37
N TYR A 166 14.88 0.44 -0.75
CA TYR A 166 15.47 0.07 -2.04
C TYR A 166 16.37 1.14 -2.67
N LEU A 167 16.37 2.37 -2.15
CA LEU A 167 17.29 3.44 -2.56
C LEU A 167 18.39 3.63 -1.50
N ASP A 168 19.54 4.16 -1.93
CA ASP A 168 20.61 4.57 -1.00
C ASP A 168 20.15 5.81 -0.20
N PRO A 169 19.99 5.72 1.13
CA PRO A 169 19.53 6.84 1.95
C PRO A 169 20.53 8.00 2.02
N THR A 170 21.78 7.80 1.58
CA THR A 170 22.81 8.84 1.53
C THR A 170 22.82 9.62 0.21
N ALA A 171 22.10 9.12 -0.80
CA ALA A 171 21.93 9.79 -2.09
C ALA A 171 20.80 10.83 -2.05
N PRO A 172 20.83 11.86 -2.93
CA PRO A 172 19.76 12.85 -3.00
C PRO A 172 18.50 12.25 -3.63
N ASN A 173 17.58 11.77 -2.78
CA ASN A 173 16.28 11.23 -3.18
C ASN A 173 15.13 12.15 -2.71
N PRO A 174 14.89 13.29 -3.39
CA PRO A 174 13.98 14.33 -2.91
C PRO A 174 12.50 13.90 -2.86
N ASP A 175 12.15 12.79 -3.50
CA ASP A 175 10.78 12.28 -3.59
C ASP A 175 10.47 11.19 -2.57
N HIS A 176 11.47 10.75 -1.79
CA HIS A 176 11.38 9.55 -0.96
C HIS A 176 11.59 9.82 0.51
N GLY A 177 10.90 9.02 1.32
CA GLY A 177 11.04 8.97 2.77
C GLY A 177 11.90 7.81 3.23
N PHE A 178 12.68 7.99 4.30
CA PHE A 178 13.51 6.93 4.90
C PHE A 178 13.21 6.72 6.40
N ASN A 179 12.16 7.35 6.92
CA ASN A 179 11.85 7.37 8.35
C ASN A 179 10.35 7.17 8.64
N GLY A 180 9.53 6.97 7.61
CA GLY A 180 8.10 6.74 7.78
C GLY A 180 7.78 5.37 8.37
N TRP A 181 6.49 5.09 8.53
CA TRP A 181 6.02 3.81 9.08
C TRP A 181 5.75 2.77 7.99
N LEU A 182 5.54 3.19 6.74
CA LEU A 182 5.24 2.30 5.62
C LEU A 182 6.52 1.83 4.96
N ASN A 183 6.92 0.59 5.24
CA ASN A 183 8.04 -0.03 4.55
C ASN A 183 7.72 -0.22 3.07
N SER A 184 8.53 0.41 2.22
CA SER A 184 8.47 0.26 0.76
C SER A 184 9.75 -0.40 0.29
N SER A 185 9.62 -1.56 -0.32
CA SER A 185 10.72 -2.24 -1.01
C SER A 185 10.32 -2.49 -2.44
N ARG A 186 11.29 -2.59 -3.34
CA ARG A 186 11.04 -3.32 -4.59
C ARG A 186 10.58 -4.71 -4.20
N ALA A 187 9.61 -5.26 -4.93
CA ALA A 187 9.34 -6.68 -4.81
C ALA A 187 10.67 -7.37 -5.14
N SER A 188 11.37 -7.85 -4.10
CA SER A 188 12.56 -8.69 -4.27
C SER A 188 12.03 -9.83 -5.08
N ALA A 189 12.40 -9.84 -6.37
CA ALA A 189 11.62 -10.48 -7.41
C ALA A 189 11.01 -11.76 -6.83
N VAL A 190 9.68 -11.86 -6.89
CA VAL A 190 9.12 -13.18 -7.18
C VAL A 190 10.09 -13.76 -8.18
N ASN A 191 10.72 -14.87 -7.84
CA ASN A 191 11.68 -15.52 -8.72
C ASN A 191 10.85 -16.08 -9.91
N PHE A 192 10.09 -15.25 -10.64
CA PHE A 192 10.03 -15.21 -12.09
C PHE A 192 11.47 -15.11 -12.52
N SER A 193 12.16 -16.22 -12.39
CA SER A 193 13.59 -16.28 -12.53
C SER A 193 13.95 -15.55 -13.82
N SER A 194 15.01 -14.77 -13.77
CA SER A 194 15.81 -14.41 -14.94
C SER A 194 16.20 -15.63 -15.80
N THR A 195 15.78 -16.86 -15.43
CA THR A 195 15.94 -18.11 -16.15
C THR A 195 14.77 -18.50 -17.06
N ASP A 196 13.61 -17.82 -17.06
CA ASP A 196 12.55 -18.10 -18.07
C ASP A 196 12.67 -17.12 -19.25
N PRO A 197 13.09 -17.60 -20.44
CA PRO A 197 13.26 -16.77 -21.63
C PRO A 197 11.96 -16.10 -22.08
N LYS A 198 10.78 -16.56 -21.63
CA LYS A 198 9.50 -15.96 -21.97
C LYS A 198 9.27 -14.63 -21.26
N TRP A 199 9.75 -14.45 -20.02
CA TRP A 199 9.62 -13.18 -19.30
C TRP A 199 10.56 -12.11 -19.87
N SER A 200 11.79 -12.49 -20.22
CA SER A 200 12.73 -11.59 -20.90
C SER A 200 12.27 -11.26 -22.33
N ALA A 201 11.69 -12.23 -23.05
CA ALA A 201 11.09 -12.00 -24.36
C ALA A 201 9.81 -11.15 -24.28
N LEU A 202 8.99 -11.32 -23.23
CA LEU A 202 7.81 -10.50 -22.99
C LEU A 202 8.21 -9.05 -22.67
N GLY A 203 9.17 -8.86 -21.76
CA GLY A 203 9.72 -7.53 -21.48
C GLY A 203 10.31 -6.87 -22.73
N SER A 204 11.15 -7.59 -23.47
CA SER A 204 11.77 -7.07 -24.70
C SER A 204 10.74 -6.76 -25.81
N SER A 205 9.71 -7.60 -25.96
CA SER A 205 8.66 -7.40 -26.96
C SER A 205 7.72 -6.27 -26.58
N ILE A 206 7.42 -6.06 -25.30
CA ILE A 206 6.64 -4.91 -24.82
C ILE A 206 7.43 -3.62 -25.06
N ILE A 207 8.72 -3.58 -24.73
CA ILE A 207 9.58 -2.39 -24.99
C ILE A 207 9.63 -2.10 -26.51
N ALA A 208 9.87 -3.13 -27.32
CA ALA A 208 9.96 -3.00 -28.77
C ALA A 208 8.62 -2.59 -29.43
N ALA A 209 7.48 -3.06 -28.92
CA ALA A 209 6.16 -2.79 -29.47
C ALA A 209 5.56 -1.47 -28.98
N SER A 210 5.83 -1.08 -27.74
CA SER A 210 5.23 0.12 -27.12
C SER A 210 6.10 1.38 -27.26
N GLY A 211 7.41 1.22 -27.50
CA GLY A 211 8.36 2.34 -27.48
C GLY A 211 8.50 2.98 -26.10
N THR A 212 7.99 2.33 -25.05
CA THR A 212 7.97 2.88 -23.69
C THR A 212 9.36 2.69 -23.06
N PRO A 213 10.03 3.78 -22.63
CA PRO A 213 11.26 3.68 -21.86
C PRO A 213 11.02 2.95 -20.53
N LEU A 214 12.00 2.16 -20.11
CA LEU A 214 12.05 1.65 -18.75
C LEU A 214 12.24 2.82 -17.80
N ILE A 215 11.42 2.85 -16.75
CA ILE A 215 11.53 3.82 -15.67
C ILE A 215 12.16 3.09 -14.50
N GLU A 216 13.32 3.58 -14.07
CA GLU A 216 14.08 3.00 -12.96
C GLU A 216 13.33 3.16 -11.63
N ASP A 217 12.56 4.24 -11.50
CA ASP A 217 11.80 4.60 -10.30
C ASP A 217 10.47 5.28 -10.66
N GLN A 218 9.38 4.53 -10.52
CA GLN A 218 8.01 5.01 -10.75
C GLN A 218 7.46 5.90 -9.63
N ASN A 219 8.23 6.23 -8.60
CA ASN A 219 7.82 7.12 -7.51
C ASN A 219 8.66 8.39 -7.41
N SER A 220 9.79 8.46 -8.14
CA SER A 220 10.57 9.68 -8.36
C SER A 220 9.77 10.78 -9.09
N HIS A 221 10.27 12.02 -9.14
CA HIS A 221 9.73 13.16 -9.89
C HIS A 221 10.04 13.13 -11.39
N LEU A 222 10.82 12.14 -11.86
CA LEU A 222 11.28 12.07 -13.25
C LEU A 222 10.09 11.95 -14.23
N PRO A 223 10.18 12.50 -15.45
CA PRO A 223 9.07 12.48 -16.38
C PRO A 223 8.63 11.04 -16.68
N LEU A 224 7.33 10.74 -16.48
CA LEU A 224 6.77 9.53 -17.06
C LEU A 224 6.71 9.71 -18.59
N PRO A 225 7.04 8.69 -19.39
CA PRO A 225 6.88 8.76 -20.83
C PRO A 225 5.43 9.07 -21.21
N LYS A 226 5.25 9.95 -22.19
CA LYS A 226 3.95 10.52 -22.59
C LYS A 226 2.98 9.49 -23.21
N SER A 227 3.37 8.23 -23.36
CA SER A 227 2.57 7.16 -23.95
C SER A 227 2.13 6.12 -22.90
N GLY A 228 1.06 6.45 -22.18
CA GLY A 228 -0.09 5.57 -21.90
C GLY A 228 0.04 4.25 -21.11
N HIS A 229 1.20 3.61 -21.01
CA HIS A 229 1.33 2.34 -20.27
C HIS A 229 2.72 2.28 -19.65
N VAL A 230 2.81 2.29 -18.33
CA VAL A 230 4.06 2.10 -17.61
C VAL A 230 4.17 0.63 -17.26
N LEU A 231 5.25 -0.03 -17.67
CA LEU A 231 5.60 -1.39 -17.25
C LEU A 231 6.84 -1.28 -16.35
N GLU A 232 6.73 -1.67 -15.09
CA GLU A 232 7.92 -1.94 -14.28
C GLU A 232 8.42 -3.35 -14.63
N LEU A 233 9.55 -3.44 -15.32
CA LEU A 233 10.31 -4.68 -15.27
C LEU A 233 11.11 -4.65 -13.98
N LEU A 234 10.71 -5.49 -13.03
CA LEU A 234 11.46 -5.81 -11.83
C LEU A 234 12.71 -6.60 -12.21
N THR A 235 13.68 -5.97 -12.90
CA THR A 235 15.00 -6.55 -13.10
C THR A 235 15.83 -6.22 -11.87
N GLY A 236 15.96 -7.20 -10.97
CA GLY A 236 16.94 -7.14 -9.90
C GLY A 236 18.33 -7.48 -10.44
N ASP A 237 19.32 -6.68 -10.07
CA ASP A 237 20.68 -7.16 -9.82
C ASP A 237 20.79 -7.65 -8.37
#